data_AF-A0A3A4XZB3-F1
#
_entry.id   AF-A0A3A4XZB3-F1
#
_cell.length_a   1.000
_cell.length_b   1.000
_cell.length_c   1.000
_cell.angle_alpha   90.00
_cell.angle_beta   90.00
_cell.angle_gamma   90.00
#
_symmetry.space_group_name_H-M   'P 1'
#
loop_
_entity.id
_entity.type
_entity.pdbx_description
1 polymer ?
#
loop_
_entity_poly.entity_id
_entity_poly.type
_entity_poly.pdbx_seq_one_letter_code
_entity_poly.pdbx_strand_id
1 'polypeptide(L)'
;MMFQFRFQWSCARFLTLLSILSLIFFSYAGVFADTILTAAHQKALVFPEPEPYLTGHERPTEAVADAVCLFTLQNGVCEPQFFTRAELLEGSALESRGYVVGVVVFGPDDLKVQLGNQNFRPIQSNADGTFMVKGYGKIDPADYLACRNNDFRSADGVHTTVTDLSSTRRGSAFYYFSKVFGDAVSPQPTFELQLAGSDSRHVVEVRHRPVQAIDLNSDLQGIASTAFHYVGHRLDLLINQENNFHGRLAAIAEGIRLVEEAFQIDLVQNVQLIDLNQKNNALTHDGNSTIWFYIDTVMGTSMEELRRMASHEALHQLVYRLRLAHGPQVRRFFADLWGLDVLSVARFQMVTTGWFDSQNTGMSPSGGLFFAFINEKNFMHGMHGGHAHDNLDEFLTSFIHSLLYVEKLESNLQAPVKSYDASTVHVLTEAEKIQLVTLYRQGIDLLIQTAGTTRPDQLGQGKQELVLFLKERLASVERISPQG
;
A
#
# COMPACT_ATOMS: atom_id res chain seq x y z
N MET A 1 59.60 -29.75 -5.71
CA MET A 1 58.64 -30.60 -4.97
C MET A 1 58.16 -30.01 -3.63
N MET A 2 58.90 -29.08 -3.01
CA MET A 2 58.56 -28.54 -1.67
C MET A 2 57.49 -27.41 -1.66
N PHE A 3 57.17 -26.82 -2.81
CA PHE A 3 56.18 -25.72 -2.93
C PHE A 3 54.73 -26.21 -3.11
N GLN A 4 54.50 -27.39 -3.67
CA GLN A 4 53.14 -27.94 -3.82
C GLN A 4 52.52 -28.39 -2.49
N PHE A 5 53.33 -28.84 -1.52
CA PHE A 5 52.82 -29.29 -0.23
C PHE A 5 52.32 -28.15 0.68
N ARG A 6 52.90 -26.94 0.58
CA ARG A 6 52.44 -25.78 1.37
C ARG A 6 51.13 -25.18 0.85
N PHE A 7 50.85 -25.30 -0.45
CA PHE A 7 49.61 -24.77 -1.03
C PHE A 7 48.40 -25.66 -0.71
N GLN A 8 48.56 -26.98 -0.76
CA GLN A 8 47.50 -27.93 -0.38
C GLN A 8 47.14 -27.85 1.12
N TRP A 9 48.12 -27.61 1.99
CA TRP A 9 47.87 -27.47 3.43
C TRP A 9 47.10 -26.20 3.80
N SER A 10 47.30 -25.08 3.07
CA SER A 10 46.54 -23.86 3.29
C SER A 10 45.11 -23.95 2.76
N CYS A 11 44.88 -24.59 1.60
CA CYS A 11 43.53 -24.81 1.08
C CYS A 11 42.70 -25.75 1.97
N ALA A 12 43.30 -26.81 2.52
CA ALA A 12 42.60 -27.72 3.43
C ALA A 12 42.16 -27.01 4.73
N ARG A 13 43.03 -26.16 5.30
CA ARG A 13 42.69 -25.36 6.50
C ARG A 13 41.61 -24.32 6.20
N PHE A 14 41.65 -23.68 5.03
CA PHE A 14 40.65 -22.70 4.64
C PHE A 14 39.26 -23.34 4.45
N LEU A 15 39.19 -24.50 3.78
CA LEU A 15 37.94 -25.25 3.61
C LEU A 15 37.38 -25.79 4.93
N THR A 16 38.25 -26.19 5.85
CA THR A 16 37.83 -26.65 7.18
C THR A 16 37.30 -25.49 8.02
N LEU A 17 37.95 -24.30 7.96
CA LEU A 17 37.44 -23.09 8.60
C LEU A 17 36.10 -22.64 8.02
N LEU A 18 35.92 -22.71 6.69
CA LEU A 18 34.67 -22.37 6.03
C LEU A 18 33.53 -23.32 6.41
N SER A 19 33.85 -24.60 6.60
CA SER A 19 32.89 -25.63 7.02
C SER A 19 32.50 -25.50 8.50
N ILE A 20 33.46 -25.11 9.36
CA ILE A 20 33.18 -24.80 10.77
C ILE A 20 32.35 -23.51 10.88
N LEU A 21 32.66 -22.48 10.09
CA LEU A 21 31.87 -21.25 10.02
C LEU A 21 30.46 -21.50 9.48
N SER A 22 30.28 -22.37 8.49
CA SER A 22 28.93 -22.72 8.00
C SER A 22 28.15 -23.53 9.04
N LEU A 23 28.79 -24.46 9.75
CA LEU A 23 28.17 -25.20 10.86
C LEU A 23 27.75 -24.28 12.02
N ILE A 24 28.57 -23.28 12.36
CA ILE A 24 28.22 -22.26 13.36
C ILE A 24 27.07 -21.37 12.86
N PHE A 25 27.08 -20.94 11.59
CA PHE A 25 25.99 -20.15 11.03
C PHE A 25 24.66 -20.93 10.96
N PHE A 26 24.67 -22.22 10.60
CA PHE A 26 23.47 -23.04 10.54
C PHE A 26 22.94 -23.41 11.93
N SER A 27 23.81 -23.59 12.93
CA SER A 27 23.38 -23.85 14.31
C SER A 27 22.82 -22.60 15.00
N TYR A 28 23.28 -21.39 14.67
CA TYR A 28 22.68 -20.14 15.15
C TYR A 28 21.44 -19.71 14.36
N ALA A 29 21.34 -20.02 13.06
CA ALA A 29 20.15 -19.71 12.26
C ALA A 29 18.91 -20.49 12.72
N GLY A 30 19.07 -21.73 13.21
CA GLY A 30 17.97 -22.51 13.80
C GLY A 30 17.47 -21.92 15.12
N VAL A 31 18.38 -21.47 16.00
CA VAL A 31 18.02 -20.86 17.28
C VAL A 31 17.42 -19.45 17.09
N PHE A 32 17.89 -18.68 16.10
CA PHE A 32 17.26 -17.40 15.74
C PHE A 32 15.93 -17.57 15.00
N ALA A 33 15.74 -18.60 14.18
CA ALA A 33 14.47 -18.86 13.52
C ALA A 33 13.38 -19.24 14.54
N ASP A 34 13.69 -20.08 15.53
CA ASP A 34 12.76 -20.39 16.62
C ASP A 34 12.58 -19.20 17.57
N THR A 35 13.61 -18.42 17.87
CA THR A 35 13.45 -17.22 18.72
C THR A 35 12.67 -16.11 17.99
N ILE A 36 12.79 -15.98 16.67
CA ILE A 36 12.02 -15.01 15.87
C ILE A 36 10.60 -15.54 15.58
N LEU A 37 10.36 -16.84 15.37
CA LEU A 37 8.99 -17.38 15.26
C LEU A 37 8.26 -17.35 16.62
N THR A 38 8.99 -17.50 17.74
CA THR A 38 8.40 -17.42 19.08
C THR A 38 8.30 -15.97 19.60
N ALA A 39 9.14 -15.03 19.11
CA ALA A 39 9.02 -13.60 19.40
C ALA A 39 8.12 -12.83 18.42
N ALA A 40 7.85 -13.40 17.23
CA ALA A 40 6.83 -12.91 16.28
C ALA A 40 5.42 -13.44 16.60
N HIS A 41 5.28 -14.34 17.58
CA HIS A 41 4.15 -14.21 18.50
C HIS A 41 4.42 -12.95 19.35
N GLN A 42 4.12 -11.80 18.75
CA GLN A 42 3.64 -10.67 19.54
C GLN A 42 2.71 -11.30 20.57
N LYS A 43 3.05 -11.16 21.86
CA LYS A 43 2.02 -11.10 22.88
C LYS A 43 1.07 -10.04 22.34
N ALA A 44 0.02 -10.47 21.63
CA ALA A 44 -1.22 -9.75 21.61
C ALA A 44 -1.43 -9.48 23.10
N LEU A 45 -1.32 -8.21 23.49
CA LEU A 45 -2.00 -7.77 24.69
C LEU A 45 -3.44 -8.21 24.43
N VAL A 46 -3.78 -9.38 24.97
CA VAL A 46 -5.15 -9.89 24.98
C VAL A 46 -5.86 -8.86 25.81
N PHE A 47 -6.47 -7.89 25.13
CA PHE A 47 -7.48 -7.08 25.74
C PHE A 47 -8.54 -8.07 26.22
N PRO A 48 -8.99 -7.98 27.48
CA PRO A 48 -10.16 -8.74 27.88
C PRO A 48 -11.25 -8.48 26.85
N GLU A 49 -11.96 -9.53 26.45
CA GLU A 49 -13.10 -9.43 25.54
C GLU A 49 -13.98 -8.25 25.98
N PRO A 50 -14.58 -7.49 25.04
CA PRO A 50 -15.50 -6.43 25.41
C PRO A 50 -16.60 -7.06 26.26
N GLU A 51 -16.58 -6.78 27.57
CA GLU A 51 -17.70 -7.16 28.43
C GLU A 51 -18.97 -6.54 27.84
N PRO A 52 -20.08 -7.29 27.81
CA PRO A 52 -21.34 -6.78 27.29
C PRO A 52 -21.72 -5.49 28.03
N TYR A 53 -21.90 -4.43 27.23
CA TYR A 53 -22.24 -3.07 27.62
C TYR A 53 -23.20 -3.00 28.82
N LEU A 54 -22.73 -2.38 29.91
CA LEU A 54 -23.63 -1.68 30.82
C LEU A 54 -24.08 -0.40 30.11
N THR A 55 -25.37 -0.33 29.76
CA THR A 55 -26.06 0.80 29.10
C THR A 55 -26.23 2.01 30.03
N GLY A 56 -25.19 2.39 30.76
CA GLY A 56 -25.15 3.58 31.60
C GLY A 56 -24.18 4.59 31.01
N HIS A 57 -24.70 5.59 30.28
CA HIS A 57 -23.95 6.81 29.95
C HIS A 57 -23.76 7.65 31.23
N GLU A 58 -22.94 7.18 32.18
CA GLU A 58 -22.41 8.08 33.19
C GLU A 58 -21.44 9.03 32.51
N ARG A 59 -21.67 10.33 32.65
CA ARG A 59 -20.74 11.35 32.13
C ARG A 59 -19.39 11.13 32.79
N PRO A 60 -18.30 11.00 32.03
CA PRO A 60 -16.97 10.92 32.62
C PRO A 60 -16.73 12.17 33.46
N THR A 61 -16.28 12.00 34.70
CA THR A 61 -15.88 13.12 35.56
C THR A 61 -14.48 13.63 35.23
N GLU A 62 -13.70 12.87 34.47
CA GLU A 62 -12.36 13.25 34.04
C GLU A 62 -12.07 12.75 32.62
N ALA A 63 -11.60 13.65 31.76
CA ALA A 63 -11.23 13.30 30.39
C ALA A 63 -9.83 12.66 30.39
N VAL A 64 -9.74 11.50 29.76
CA VAL A 64 -8.53 10.69 29.60
C VAL A 64 -7.58 11.28 28.56
N ALA A 65 -8.13 12.06 27.61
CA ALA A 65 -7.38 12.75 26.57
C ALA A 65 -7.48 14.27 26.73
N ASP A 66 -6.46 14.97 26.25
CA ASP A 66 -6.39 16.43 26.27
C ASP A 66 -7.14 17.06 25.09
N ALA A 67 -7.11 16.42 23.92
CA ALA A 67 -7.81 16.86 22.71
C ALA A 67 -7.93 15.74 21.66
N VAL A 68 -8.87 15.89 20.74
CA VAL A 68 -9.00 15.07 19.53
C VAL A 68 -8.97 15.99 18.31
N CYS A 69 -8.18 15.65 17.30
CA CYS A 69 -8.15 16.32 16.00
C CYS A 69 -8.66 15.36 14.93
N LEU A 70 -9.73 15.75 14.25
CA LEU A 70 -10.28 15.03 13.11
C LEU A 70 -9.78 15.67 11.82
N PHE A 71 -9.06 14.92 11.00
CA PHE A 71 -8.73 15.31 9.63
C PHE A 71 -9.93 15.03 8.75
N THR A 72 -10.54 16.09 8.24
CA THR A 72 -11.80 16.03 7.50
C THR A 72 -11.57 16.41 6.04
N LEU A 73 -11.93 15.51 5.13
CA LEU A 73 -12.00 15.81 3.69
C LEU A 73 -13.32 16.51 3.38
N GLN A 74 -13.20 17.75 2.91
CA GLN A 74 -14.32 18.58 2.47
C GLN A 74 -13.94 19.36 1.22
N ASN A 75 -14.80 19.31 0.19
CA ASN A 75 -14.61 20.05 -1.07
C ASN A 75 -13.22 19.84 -1.73
N GLY A 76 -12.69 18.61 -1.68
CA GLY A 76 -11.39 18.28 -2.26
C GLY A 76 -10.18 18.70 -1.43
N VAL A 77 -10.39 19.24 -0.22
CA VAL A 77 -9.30 19.65 0.69
C VAL A 77 -9.43 18.90 2.00
N CYS A 78 -8.31 18.45 2.55
CA CYS A 78 -8.28 17.87 3.89
C CYS A 78 -7.88 18.95 4.90
N GLU A 79 -8.74 19.20 5.89
CA GLU A 79 -8.52 20.21 6.91
C GLU A 79 -8.62 19.58 8.32
N PRO A 80 -7.78 20.02 9.27
CA PRO A 80 -7.89 19.58 10.66
C PRO A 80 -9.03 20.31 11.39
N GLN A 81 -9.81 19.58 12.18
CA GLN A 81 -10.81 20.10 13.10
C GLN A 81 -10.49 19.62 14.52
N PHE A 82 -10.28 20.55 15.45
CA PHE A 82 -9.88 20.26 16.82
C PHE A 82 -11.08 20.28 17.78
N PHE A 83 -11.07 19.34 18.72
CA PHE A 83 -12.01 19.20 19.82
C PHE A 83 -11.23 19.15 21.13
N THR A 84 -11.62 20.00 22.07
CA THR A 84 -10.97 20.24 23.35
C THR A 84 -11.39 19.23 24.42
N ARG A 85 -10.62 19.18 25.52
CA ARG A 85 -10.98 18.41 26.72
C ARG A 85 -12.40 18.68 27.21
N ALA A 86 -12.85 19.93 27.16
CA ALA A 86 -14.19 20.31 27.62
C ALA A 86 -15.26 19.66 26.74
N GLU A 87 -15.11 19.72 25.42
CA GLU A 87 -16.03 19.08 24.46
C GLU A 87 -16.06 17.55 24.61
N LEU A 88 -14.91 16.92 24.89
CA LEU A 88 -14.85 15.49 25.20
C LEU A 88 -15.62 15.12 26.48
N LEU A 89 -15.60 16.00 27.49
CA LEU A 89 -16.28 15.80 28.77
C LEU A 89 -17.80 16.06 28.70
N GLU A 90 -18.26 16.90 27.76
CA GLU A 90 -19.70 17.12 27.53
C GLU A 90 -20.42 15.81 27.19
N GLY A 91 -19.71 14.85 26.59
CA GLY A 91 -20.22 13.54 26.19
C GLY A 91 -21.13 13.60 24.97
N SER A 92 -21.16 14.72 24.25
CA SER A 92 -21.79 14.85 22.94
C SER A 92 -20.90 14.20 21.88
N ALA A 93 -21.53 13.76 20.77
CA ALA A 93 -20.76 13.23 19.64
C ALA A 93 -19.93 14.34 18.99
N LEU A 94 -18.71 14.01 18.56
CA LEU A 94 -17.86 14.93 17.82
C LEU A 94 -18.37 15.02 16.37
N GLU A 95 -18.88 16.18 16.00
CA GLU A 95 -19.50 16.41 14.69
C GLU A 95 -18.46 16.92 13.66
N SER A 96 -18.22 16.14 12.60
CA SER A 96 -17.44 16.54 11.42
C SER A 96 -18.36 16.90 10.26
N ARG A 97 -18.02 17.98 9.53
CA ARG A 97 -18.82 18.47 8.38
C ARG A 97 -18.62 17.67 7.09
N GLY A 98 -17.58 16.85 7.04
CA GLY A 98 -17.15 16.11 5.85
C GLY A 98 -16.86 14.64 6.15
N TYR A 99 -15.89 14.07 5.45
CA TYR A 99 -15.44 12.70 5.66
C TYR A 99 -14.24 12.69 6.58
N VAL A 100 -14.28 11.99 7.71
CA VAL A 100 -13.09 11.85 8.54
C VAL A 100 -12.14 10.87 7.85
N VAL A 101 -10.96 11.35 7.47
CA VAL A 101 -9.90 10.59 6.77
C VAL A 101 -8.71 10.28 7.68
N GLY A 102 -8.70 10.88 8.87
CA GLY A 102 -7.77 10.55 9.93
C GLY A 102 -8.13 11.17 11.27
N VAL A 103 -7.54 10.62 12.32
CA VAL A 103 -7.77 11.02 13.70
C VAL A 103 -6.44 11.09 14.42
N VAL A 104 -6.25 12.17 15.17
CA VAL A 104 -5.12 12.34 16.10
C VAL A 104 -5.69 12.62 17.48
N VAL A 105 -5.18 11.94 18.51
CA VAL A 105 -5.59 12.11 19.90
C VAL A 105 -4.38 12.53 20.72
N PHE A 106 -4.54 13.59 21.49
CA PHE A 106 -3.51 14.14 22.37
C PHE A 106 -3.81 13.75 23.82
N GLY A 107 -2.79 13.35 24.58
CA GLY A 107 -2.96 12.97 25.97
C GLY A 107 -1.68 12.46 26.63
N PRO A 108 -1.79 11.79 27.78
CA PRO A 108 -0.62 11.27 28.49
C PRO A 108 0.03 10.08 27.74
N ASP A 109 1.30 9.80 28.06
CA ASP A 109 2.10 8.76 27.40
C ASP A 109 1.54 7.34 27.55
N ASP A 110 0.75 7.09 28.60
CA ASP A 110 0.12 5.80 28.88
C ASP A 110 -1.28 5.66 28.25
N LEU A 111 -1.76 6.68 27.54
CA LEU A 111 -3.04 6.66 26.84
C LEU A 111 -3.05 5.57 25.76
N LYS A 112 -4.12 4.77 25.75
CA LYS A 112 -4.43 3.80 24.71
C LYS A 112 -5.63 4.29 23.92
N VAL A 113 -5.49 4.33 22.60
CA VAL A 113 -6.53 4.80 21.68
C VAL A 113 -6.82 3.73 20.64
N GLN A 114 -8.10 3.42 20.46
CA GLN A 114 -8.58 2.44 19.48
C GLN A 114 -9.74 2.98 18.65
N LEU A 115 -9.79 2.56 17.38
CA LEU A 115 -10.95 2.68 16.49
C LEU A 115 -11.27 1.28 15.98
N GLY A 116 -12.40 0.72 16.41
CA GLY A 116 -12.71 -0.69 16.24
C GLY A 116 -11.60 -1.58 16.81
N ASN A 117 -11.03 -2.47 15.99
CA ASN A 117 -9.92 -3.35 16.38
C ASN A 117 -8.53 -2.76 16.10
N GLN A 118 -8.45 -1.48 15.70
CA GLN A 118 -7.19 -0.84 15.30
C GLN A 118 -6.65 0.04 16.40
N ASN A 119 -5.46 -0.29 16.88
CA ASN A 119 -4.70 0.54 17.81
C ASN A 119 -4.05 1.72 17.08
N PHE A 120 -4.12 2.89 17.69
CA PHE A 120 -3.43 4.07 17.19
C PHE A 120 -1.93 3.92 17.44
N ARG A 121 -1.14 4.57 16.59
CA ARG A 121 0.32 4.60 16.73
C ARG A 121 0.75 5.90 17.42
N PRO A 122 1.75 5.88 18.31
CA PRO A 122 2.29 7.11 18.87
C PRO A 122 2.97 7.96 17.77
N ILE A 123 2.84 9.27 17.85
CA ILE A 123 3.56 10.26 17.04
C ILE A 123 4.69 10.82 17.88
N GLN A 124 5.91 10.80 17.35
CA GLN A 124 7.02 11.48 18.00
C GLN A 124 6.90 12.99 17.77
N SER A 125 7.00 13.76 18.85
CA SER A 125 7.13 15.21 18.78
C SER A 125 8.49 15.59 18.18
N ASN A 126 8.50 16.56 17.29
CA ASN A 126 9.69 17.26 16.83
C ASN A 126 10.37 18.02 17.97
N ALA A 127 11.61 18.46 17.76
CA ALA A 127 12.35 19.27 18.71
C ALA A 127 11.65 20.61 19.05
N ASP A 128 10.87 21.14 18.13
CA ASP A 128 10.05 22.35 18.30
C ASP A 128 8.68 22.07 18.96
N GLY A 129 8.44 20.83 19.41
CA GLY A 129 7.21 20.41 20.06
C GLY A 129 6.11 19.95 19.11
N THR A 130 6.27 20.15 17.80
CA THR A 130 5.20 19.87 16.82
C THR A 130 5.12 18.43 16.39
N PHE A 131 3.99 18.01 15.84
CA PHE A 131 3.77 16.63 15.41
C PHE A 131 3.74 16.55 13.88
N MET A 132 4.57 15.70 13.28
CA MET A 132 4.52 15.44 11.85
C MET A 132 3.61 14.26 11.56
N VAL A 133 2.59 14.51 10.74
CA VAL A 133 1.79 13.45 10.14
C VAL A 133 2.17 13.32 8.67
N LYS A 134 2.67 12.13 8.30
CA LYS A 134 3.02 11.82 6.91
C LYS A 134 1.81 12.04 6.00
N GLY A 135 1.97 12.89 4.98
CA GLY A 135 0.92 13.22 4.00
C GLY A 135 -0.01 14.38 4.39
N TYR A 136 -0.10 14.72 5.68
CA TYR A 136 -1.01 15.76 6.19
C TYR A 136 -0.29 16.98 6.77
N GLY A 137 1.03 16.88 6.99
CA GLY A 137 1.88 18.00 7.37
C GLY A 137 2.14 18.09 8.87
N LYS A 138 2.47 19.31 9.30
CA LYS A 138 2.85 19.62 10.67
C LYS A 138 1.60 20.06 11.45
N ILE A 139 1.38 19.46 12.61
CA ILE A 139 0.36 19.87 13.58
C ILE A 139 1.07 20.60 14.71
N ASP A 140 0.76 21.88 14.89
CA ASP A 140 1.32 22.66 15.99
C ASP A 140 0.46 22.48 17.24
N PRO A 141 1.05 22.09 18.39
CA PRO A 141 0.36 22.08 19.65
C PRO A 141 -0.28 23.42 20.03
N ALA A 142 0.31 24.52 19.59
CA ALA A 142 -0.22 25.86 19.79
C ALA A 142 -1.61 26.03 19.14
N ASP A 143 -1.89 25.33 18.04
CA ASP A 143 -3.18 25.39 17.34
C ASP A 143 -4.32 24.83 18.22
N TYR A 144 -4.04 23.85 19.09
CA TYR A 144 -5.01 23.35 20.07
C TYR A 144 -4.95 24.10 21.42
N LEU A 145 -3.78 24.62 21.82
CA LEU A 145 -3.64 25.42 23.05
C LEU A 145 -4.29 26.81 22.94
N ALA A 146 -4.43 27.37 21.73
CA ALA A 146 -5.17 28.61 21.51
C ALA A 146 -6.65 28.48 21.92
N CYS A 147 -7.25 27.30 21.75
CA CYS A 147 -8.59 26.98 22.24
C CYS A 147 -8.67 26.84 23.78
N ARG A 148 -7.52 26.71 24.47
CA ARG A 148 -7.42 26.52 25.93
C ARG A 148 -7.52 27.83 26.72
N ASN A 149 -7.34 28.98 26.07
CA ASN A 149 -7.29 30.29 26.75
C ASN A 149 -8.64 30.86 27.18
N ASN A 150 -9.77 30.24 26.82
CA ASN A 150 -11.09 30.69 27.28
C ASN A 150 -11.55 30.02 28.60
N ASP A 151 -10.93 28.91 29.02
CA ASP A 151 -11.44 28.09 30.14
C ASP A 151 -10.61 28.18 31.44
N PHE A 152 -9.53 28.94 31.47
CA PHE A 152 -8.78 29.24 32.70
C PHE A 152 -8.96 30.70 33.14
N ARG A 153 -10.21 31.11 33.40
CA ARG A 153 -10.45 32.14 34.41
C ARG A 153 -10.38 31.48 35.78
N SER A 154 -9.16 31.40 36.32
CA SER A 154 -8.95 31.10 37.73
C SER A 154 -9.86 32.01 38.57
N ALA A 155 -10.68 31.40 39.43
CA ALA A 155 -11.53 32.11 40.39
C ALA A 155 -10.72 32.94 41.41
N ASP A 156 -9.40 32.73 41.47
CA ASP A 156 -8.47 33.56 42.22
C ASP A 156 -7.59 34.31 41.23
N GLY A 157 -7.70 35.64 41.19
CA GLY A 157 -7.06 36.55 40.23
C GLY A 157 -5.54 36.62 40.30
N VAL A 158 -4.87 35.48 40.11
CA VAL A 158 -3.43 35.36 39.92
C VAL A 158 -3.18 35.24 38.42
N HIS A 159 -2.54 36.27 37.85
CA HIS A 159 -2.01 36.22 36.50
C HIS A 159 -0.88 35.20 36.42
N THR A 160 -1.18 33.95 36.08
CA THR A 160 -0.18 33.01 35.59
C THR A 160 0.20 33.43 34.18
N THR A 161 1.39 34.00 34.04
CA THR A 161 2.01 34.27 32.74
C THR A 161 2.12 32.97 31.93
N VAL A 162 1.71 33.04 30.66
CA VAL A 162 1.65 31.98 29.63
C VAL A 162 2.96 31.18 29.46
N THR A 163 4.06 31.62 30.05
CA THR A 163 5.37 30.96 30.01
C THR A 163 5.44 29.64 30.80
N ASP A 164 4.59 29.41 31.80
CA ASP A 164 4.70 28.23 32.69
C ASP A 164 3.95 26.97 32.19
N LEU A 165 3.17 27.08 31.11
CA LEU A 165 2.50 25.94 30.45
C LEU A 165 3.42 25.17 29.50
N SER A 166 4.61 25.69 29.21
CA SER A 166 5.56 25.11 28.25
C SER A 166 6.47 24.02 28.84
N SER A 167 6.48 23.84 30.17
CA SER A 167 7.54 23.09 30.86
C SER A 167 7.10 21.80 31.58
N THR A 168 5.81 21.47 31.69
CA THR A 168 5.38 20.40 32.62
C THR A 168 4.55 19.23 32.08
N ARG A 169 4.09 19.23 30.82
CA ARG A 169 3.67 17.99 30.13
C ARG A 169 3.93 18.12 28.65
N ARG A 170 4.99 17.48 28.13
CA ARG A 170 5.02 17.13 26.71
C ARG A 170 3.94 16.07 26.53
N GLY A 171 2.74 16.49 26.11
CA GLY A 171 1.68 15.54 25.79
C GLY A 171 2.16 14.62 24.68
N SER A 172 1.81 13.33 24.78
CA SER A 172 1.94 12.41 23.68
C SER A 172 0.78 12.61 22.69
N ALA A 173 1.02 12.25 21.44
CA ALA A 173 -0.02 12.20 20.42
C ALA A 173 -0.08 10.79 19.82
N PHE A 174 -1.28 10.36 19.48
CA PHE A 174 -1.54 9.05 18.88
C PHE A 174 -2.38 9.26 17.62
N TYR A 175 -2.13 8.50 16.57
CA TYR A 175 -2.81 8.70 15.30
C TYR A 175 -3.32 7.43 14.65
N TYR A 176 -4.34 7.63 13.83
CA TYR A 176 -4.85 6.68 12.86
C TYR A 176 -5.24 7.42 11.58
N PHE A 177 -4.72 6.99 10.43
CA PHE A 177 -5.14 7.43 9.11
C PHE A 177 -5.51 6.22 8.28
N SER A 178 -6.43 6.40 7.34
CA SER A 178 -6.67 5.41 6.30
C SER A 178 -5.37 5.15 5.53
N LYS A 179 -5.21 3.91 5.05
CA LYS A 179 -4.01 3.50 4.31
C LYS A 179 -3.85 4.27 3.01
N VAL A 180 -4.97 4.60 2.37
CA VAL A 180 -5.04 5.42 1.15
C VAL A 180 -5.43 6.83 1.53
N PHE A 181 -4.57 7.78 1.16
CA PHE A 181 -4.74 9.19 1.51
C PHE A 181 -6.06 9.75 0.99
N GLY A 182 -6.87 10.31 1.90
CA GLY A 182 -8.19 10.85 1.57
C GLY A 182 -9.34 9.85 1.64
N ASP A 183 -9.07 8.56 1.87
CA ASP A 183 -10.13 7.59 2.14
C ASP A 183 -10.68 7.75 3.56
N ALA A 184 -11.95 7.41 3.78
CA ALA A 184 -12.59 7.57 5.07
C ALA A 184 -12.10 6.53 6.09
N VAL A 185 -11.97 6.92 7.36
CA VAL A 185 -11.60 5.99 8.45
C VAL A 185 -12.71 4.98 8.76
N SER A 186 -13.95 5.31 8.39
CA SER A 186 -15.13 4.46 8.51
C SER A 186 -16.05 4.70 7.29
N PRO A 187 -16.70 3.67 6.75
CA PRO A 187 -17.73 3.84 5.72
C PRO A 187 -19.08 4.30 6.31
N GLN A 188 -19.31 4.03 7.59
CA GLN A 188 -20.57 4.32 8.30
C GLN A 188 -20.63 5.80 8.71
N PRO A 189 -21.82 6.38 8.93
CA PRO A 189 -21.94 7.79 9.35
C PRO A 189 -21.40 8.05 10.76
N THR A 190 -21.22 7.00 11.56
CA THR A 190 -20.71 7.08 12.93
C THR A 190 -19.63 6.04 13.17
N PHE A 191 -18.69 6.37 14.05
CA PHE A 191 -17.74 5.42 14.64
C PHE A 191 -17.36 5.85 16.06
N GLU A 192 -16.84 4.90 16.84
CA GLU A 192 -16.45 5.13 18.22
C GLU A 192 -14.93 5.14 18.38
N LEU A 193 -14.43 6.14 19.09
CA LEU A 193 -13.06 6.18 19.59
C LEU A 193 -13.06 5.70 21.04
N GLN A 194 -12.28 4.65 21.30
CA GLN A 194 -12.12 4.12 22.65
C GLN A 194 -10.81 4.66 23.23
N LEU A 195 -10.93 5.43 24.29
CA LEU A 195 -9.83 6.08 25.01
C LEU A 195 -9.68 5.39 26.37
N ALA A 196 -8.51 4.82 26.65
CA ALA A 196 -8.26 4.15 27.92
C ALA A 196 -6.96 4.66 28.56
N GLY A 197 -7.07 5.14 29.79
CA GLY A 197 -5.95 5.49 30.66
C GLY A 197 -5.69 4.39 31.66
N SER A 198 -4.91 4.69 32.70
CA SER A 198 -4.55 3.73 33.74
C SER A 198 -5.78 3.23 34.53
N ASP A 199 -6.71 4.13 34.85
CA ASP A 199 -7.85 3.86 35.75
C ASP A 199 -9.23 4.16 35.14
N SER A 200 -9.28 4.58 33.87
CA SER A 200 -10.54 5.02 33.23
C SER A 200 -10.60 4.66 31.75
N ARG A 201 -11.83 4.39 31.28
CA ARG A 201 -12.14 4.18 29.87
C ARG A 201 -13.27 5.11 29.48
N HIS A 202 -13.10 5.75 28.33
CA HIS A 202 -14.06 6.66 27.76
C HIS A 202 -14.30 6.30 26.29
N VAL A 203 -15.55 6.37 25.85
CA VAL A 203 -15.94 6.15 24.46
C VAL A 203 -16.47 7.45 23.92
N VAL A 204 -15.85 7.93 22.85
CA VAL A 204 -16.23 9.16 22.15
C VAL A 204 -16.86 8.76 20.82
N GLU A 205 -18.14 9.08 20.66
CA GLU A 205 -18.82 8.93 19.37
C GLU A 205 -18.35 10.05 18.42
N VAL A 206 -18.02 9.69 17.19
CA VAL A 206 -17.70 10.62 16.11
C VAL A 206 -18.72 10.46 15.00
N ARG A 207 -19.29 11.57 14.54
CA ARG A 207 -20.24 11.64 13.44
C ARG A 207 -19.62 12.35 12.25
N HIS A 208 -19.80 11.77 11.07
CA HIS A 208 -19.29 12.31 9.83
C HIS A 208 -20.14 11.87 8.66
N ARG A 209 -19.80 12.34 7.45
CA ARG A 209 -20.51 11.91 6.25
C ARG A 209 -20.24 10.44 5.95
N PRO A 210 -21.28 9.63 5.70
CA PRO A 210 -21.12 8.25 5.27
C PRO A 210 -20.57 8.19 3.85
N VAL A 211 -19.77 7.16 3.57
CA VAL A 211 -19.30 6.87 2.21
C VAL A 211 -20.51 6.60 1.32
N GLN A 212 -20.55 7.25 0.16
CA GLN A 212 -21.70 7.19 -0.73
C GLN A 212 -21.56 6.00 -1.67
N ALA A 213 -22.56 5.13 -1.75
CA ALA A 213 -22.64 4.15 -2.83
C ALA A 213 -23.06 4.87 -4.12
N ILE A 214 -22.46 4.49 -5.24
CA ILE A 214 -22.82 5.04 -6.55
C ILE A 214 -23.80 4.09 -7.22
N ASP A 215 -25.02 4.56 -7.48
CA ASP A 215 -26.00 3.82 -8.26
C ASP A 215 -25.54 3.77 -9.72
N LEU A 216 -25.12 2.58 -10.15
CA LEU A 216 -24.78 2.34 -11.54
C LEU A 216 -26.06 2.25 -12.38
N ASN A 217 -26.05 2.89 -13.56
CA ASN A 217 -27.13 2.75 -14.54
C ASN A 217 -27.34 1.27 -14.92
N SER A 218 -28.55 0.91 -15.34
CA SER A 218 -28.95 -0.47 -15.67
C SER A 218 -28.00 -1.18 -16.64
N ASP A 219 -27.41 -0.43 -17.57
CA ASP A 219 -26.48 -0.96 -18.58
C ASP A 219 -25.15 -1.45 -17.97
N LEU A 220 -24.79 -0.93 -16.78
CA LEU A 220 -23.58 -1.31 -16.04
C LEU A 220 -23.84 -2.38 -14.99
N GLN A 221 -25.07 -2.49 -14.48
CA GLN A 221 -25.43 -3.51 -13.49
C GLN A 221 -25.31 -4.93 -14.04
N GLY A 222 -25.43 -5.11 -15.37
CA GLY A 222 -25.19 -6.39 -16.04
C GLY A 222 -23.71 -6.72 -16.28
N ILE A 223 -22.81 -5.73 -16.15
CA ILE A 223 -21.38 -5.85 -16.48
C ILE A 223 -20.52 -5.89 -15.20
N ALA A 224 -20.95 -5.20 -14.13
CA ALA A 224 -20.14 -5.01 -12.92
C ALA A 224 -20.67 -5.83 -11.73
N SER A 225 -19.91 -6.83 -11.30
CA SER A 225 -20.02 -7.43 -9.95
C SER A 225 -19.44 -6.50 -8.87
N THR A 226 -18.65 -5.50 -9.27
CA THR A 226 -17.93 -4.56 -8.40
C THR A 226 -18.81 -3.39 -7.97
N ALA A 227 -18.87 -3.13 -6.65
CA ALA A 227 -19.56 -1.98 -6.09
C ALA A 227 -18.70 -0.71 -6.16
N PHE A 228 -19.29 0.40 -6.59
CA PHE A 228 -18.61 1.69 -6.65
C PHE A 228 -19.03 2.57 -5.48
N HIS A 229 -18.04 3.19 -4.84
CA HIS A 229 -18.22 4.06 -3.68
C HIS A 229 -17.50 5.38 -3.91
N TYR A 230 -17.96 6.44 -3.24
CA TYR A 230 -17.44 7.78 -3.41
C TYR A 230 -17.25 8.48 -2.05
N VAL A 231 -16.05 9.03 -1.85
CA VAL A 231 -15.68 9.89 -0.71
C VAL A 231 -15.50 11.31 -1.25
N GLY A 232 -16.50 12.16 -1.06
CA GLY A 232 -16.46 13.51 -1.62
C GLY A 232 -17.79 14.25 -1.57
N HIS A 233 -17.80 15.48 -2.06
CA HIS A 233 -18.99 16.36 -2.02
C HIS A 233 -19.60 16.63 -3.39
N ARG A 234 -18.97 16.17 -4.46
CA ARG A 234 -19.32 16.53 -5.84
C ARG A 234 -20.03 15.39 -6.60
N LEU A 235 -20.47 14.31 -5.94
CA LEU A 235 -21.07 13.15 -6.64
C LEU A 235 -22.23 13.54 -7.55
N ASP A 236 -23.21 14.28 -7.03
CA ASP A 236 -24.37 14.74 -7.80
C ASP A 236 -23.94 15.59 -9.01
N LEU A 237 -22.92 16.43 -8.84
CA LEU A 237 -22.40 17.25 -9.94
C LEU A 237 -21.72 16.38 -11.00
N LEU A 238 -20.95 15.37 -10.60
CA LEU A 238 -20.26 14.45 -11.50
C LEU A 238 -21.25 13.59 -12.30
N ILE A 239 -22.30 13.11 -11.65
CA ILE A 239 -23.37 12.32 -12.30
C ILE A 239 -24.14 13.18 -13.31
N ASN A 240 -24.45 14.43 -12.96
CA ASN A 240 -25.25 15.32 -13.81
C ASN A 240 -24.46 16.05 -14.91
N GLN A 241 -23.12 16.01 -14.87
CA GLN A 241 -22.29 16.61 -15.92
C GLN A 241 -22.26 15.73 -17.18
N GLU A 242 -22.24 16.36 -18.36
CA GLU A 242 -22.13 15.68 -19.68
C GLU A 242 -20.80 14.90 -19.87
N ASN A 243 -19.90 14.87 -18.89
CA ASN A 243 -18.55 14.31 -18.94
C ASN A 243 -18.47 12.77 -18.93
N ASN A 244 -19.57 12.09 -19.27
CA ASN A 244 -19.70 10.63 -19.34
C ASN A 244 -19.16 9.90 -18.09
N PHE A 245 -19.54 10.36 -16.90
CA PHE A 245 -19.08 9.78 -15.64
C PHE A 245 -19.36 8.27 -15.54
N HIS A 246 -20.58 7.85 -15.86
CA HIS A 246 -20.93 6.42 -15.89
C HIS A 246 -20.11 5.62 -16.91
N GLY A 247 -19.85 6.17 -18.10
CA GLY A 247 -18.95 5.52 -19.05
C GLY A 247 -17.55 5.30 -18.45
N ARG A 248 -17.03 6.28 -17.72
CA ARG A 248 -15.71 6.16 -17.06
C ARG A 248 -15.70 5.05 -16.00
N LEU A 249 -16.78 4.91 -15.23
CA LEU A 249 -16.94 3.77 -14.30
C LEU A 249 -17.03 2.44 -15.05
N ALA A 250 -17.70 2.42 -16.22
CA ALA A 250 -17.75 1.26 -17.10
C ALA A 250 -16.36 0.82 -17.56
N ALA A 251 -15.53 1.76 -18.01
CA ALA A 251 -14.16 1.47 -18.40
C ALA A 251 -13.35 0.85 -17.26
N ILE A 252 -13.49 1.37 -16.03
CA ILE A 252 -12.85 0.80 -14.84
C ILE A 252 -13.34 -0.63 -14.60
N ALA A 253 -14.66 -0.86 -14.60
CA ALA A 253 -15.26 -2.18 -14.40
C ALA A 253 -14.82 -3.19 -15.49
N GLU A 254 -14.77 -2.78 -16.76
CA GLU A 254 -14.26 -3.59 -17.86
C GLU A 254 -12.80 -3.98 -17.67
N GLY A 255 -11.98 -3.07 -17.14
CA GLY A 255 -10.57 -3.32 -16.87
C GLY A 255 -10.35 -4.36 -15.78
N ILE A 256 -11.14 -4.28 -14.71
CA ILE A 256 -11.18 -5.30 -13.64
C ILE A 256 -11.62 -6.64 -14.23
N ARG A 257 -12.76 -6.66 -14.92
CA ARG A 257 -13.36 -7.87 -15.49
C ARG A 257 -12.40 -8.58 -16.44
N LEU A 258 -11.64 -7.84 -17.25
CA LEU A 258 -10.64 -8.42 -18.15
C LEU A 258 -9.61 -9.29 -17.38
N VAL A 259 -9.19 -8.85 -16.20
CA VAL A 259 -8.27 -9.62 -15.34
C VAL A 259 -9.00 -10.79 -14.69
N GLU A 260 -10.14 -10.54 -14.06
CA GLU A 260 -10.91 -11.57 -13.36
C GLU A 260 -11.35 -12.72 -14.30
N GLU A 261 -11.72 -12.41 -15.54
CA GLU A 261 -12.03 -13.40 -16.58
C GLU A 261 -10.80 -14.15 -17.07
N ALA A 262 -9.65 -13.46 -17.24
CA ALA A 262 -8.42 -14.11 -17.68
C ALA A 262 -7.90 -15.15 -16.68
N PHE A 263 -8.17 -14.95 -15.39
CA PHE A 263 -7.70 -15.82 -14.30
C PHE A 263 -8.82 -16.56 -13.58
N GLN A 264 -10.08 -16.42 -14.03
CA GLN A 264 -11.29 -17.01 -13.46
C GLN A 264 -11.36 -16.87 -11.93
N ILE A 265 -11.14 -15.65 -11.44
CA ILE A 265 -11.04 -15.34 -10.01
C ILE A 265 -11.60 -13.95 -9.72
N ASP A 266 -12.51 -13.86 -8.75
CA ASP A 266 -13.03 -12.58 -8.26
C ASP A 266 -11.99 -11.92 -7.35
N LEU A 267 -11.43 -10.78 -7.77
CA LEU A 267 -10.34 -10.06 -7.10
C LEU A 267 -10.85 -8.78 -6.43
N VAL A 268 -11.70 -8.02 -7.12
CA VAL A 268 -12.11 -6.67 -6.75
C VAL A 268 -13.61 -6.62 -6.48
N GLN A 269 -13.95 -6.45 -5.21
CA GLN A 269 -15.33 -6.28 -4.77
C GLN A 269 -15.76 -4.82 -4.78
N ASN A 270 -14.83 -3.90 -4.52
CA ASN A 270 -15.13 -2.47 -4.38
C ASN A 270 -14.17 -1.61 -5.18
N VAL A 271 -14.70 -0.54 -5.78
CA VAL A 271 -13.93 0.59 -6.30
C VAL A 271 -14.28 1.82 -5.47
N GLN A 272 -13.28 2.43 -4.85
CA GLN A 272 -13.44 3.62 -4.04
C GLN A 272 -12.91 4.85 -4.79
N LEU A 273 -13.79 5.81 -5.07
CA LEU A 273 -13.44 7.07 -5.70
C LEU A 273 -13.21 8.14 -4.63
N ILE A 274 -12.04 8.77 -4.65
CA ILE A 274 -11.65 9.79 -3.68
C ILE A 274 -11.64 11.17 -4.35
N ASP A 275 -12.48 12.06 -3.86
CA ASP A 275 -12.52 13.46 -4.29
C ASP A 275 -11.55 14.29 -3.44
N LEU A 276 -10.27 14.19 -3.78
CA LEU A 276 -9.19 14.95 -3.16
C LEU A 276 -8.38 15.65 -4.25
N ASN A 277 -8.26 16.97 -4.14
CA ASN A 277 -7.58 17.79 -5.12
C ASN A 277 -6.08 17.44 -5.18
N GLN A 278 -5.48 17.61 -6.37
CA GLN A 278 -4.02 17.55 -6.59
C GLN A 278 -3.39 16.16 -6.47
N LYS A 279 -4.19 15.08 -6.55
CA LYS A 279 -3.71 13.70 -6.67
C LYS A 279 -4.23 13.08 -7.95
N ASN A 280 -3.30 12.64 -8.79
CA ASN A 280 -3.60 11.93 -10.03
C ASN A 280 -3.00 10.54 -9.95
N ASN A 281 -3.73 9.58 -9.38
CA ASN A 281 -3.32 8.19 -9.39
C ASN A 281 -4.48 7.20 -9.21
N ALA A 282 -4.18 5.92 -9.42
CA ALA A 282 -4.92 4.79 -8.88
C ALA A 282 -4.01 4.01 -7.91
N LEU A 283 -4.61 3.28 -6.97
CA LEU A 283 -3.87 2.60 -5.91
C LEU A 283 -4.56 1.28 -5.54
N THR A 284 -3.75 0.32 -5.11
CA THR A 284 -4.17 -0.95 -4.53
C THR A 284 -3.36 -1.23 -3.27
N HIS A 285 -3.96 -1.89 -2.28
CA HIS A 285 -3.28 -2.28 -1.05
C HIS A 285 -3.62 -3.74 -0.69
N ASP A 286 -2.61 -4.50 -0.25
CA ASP A 286 -2.77 -5.87 0.23
C ASP A 286 -3.79 -5.98 1.40
N GLY A 287 -4.54 -7.08 1.41
CA GLY A 287 -5.49 -7.45 2.45
C GLY A 287 -6.93 -6.99 2.24
N ASN A 288 -7.23 -6.19 1.20
CA ASN A 288 -8.58 -5.71 0.90
C ASN A 288 -8.92 -5.96 -0.58
N SER A 289 -10.12 -6.40 -0.91
CA SER A 289 -10.63 -6.49 -2.30
C SER A 289 -11.14 -5.15 -2.83
N THR A 290 -10.39 -4.08 -2.58
CA THR A 290 -10.72 -2.71 -2.99
C THR A 290 -9.61 -2.13 -3.83
N ILE A 291 -9.97 -1.38 -4.86
CA ILE A 291 -9.04 -0.49 -5.59
C ILE A 291 -9.52 0.95 -5.46
N TRP A 292 -8.58 1.90 -5.44
CA TRP A 292 -8.88 3.31 -5.24
C TRP A 292 -8.50 4.12 -6.46
N PHE A 293 -9.35 5.08 -6.82
CA PHE A 293 -9.06 6.08 -7.86
C PHE A 293 -9.30 7.48 -7.30
N TYR A 294 -8.38 8.41 -7.56
CA TYR A 294 -8.68 9.82 -7.34
C TYR A 294 -9.57 10.35 -8.46
N ILE A 295 -10.52 11.22 -8.12
CA ILE A 295 -11.52 11.69 -9.09
C ILE A 295 -10.89 12.46 -10.25
N ASP A 296 -9.81 13.21 -10.00
CA ASP A 296 -9.09 13.96 -11.05
C ASP A 296 -8.49 13.00 -12.09
N THR A 297 -8.05 11.79 -11.68
CA THR A 297 -7.66 10.72 -12.62
C THR A 297 -8.87 10.20 -13.38
N VAL A 298 -9.97 9.87 -12.69
CA VAL A 298 -11.18 9.37 -13.36
C VAL A 298 -11.68 10.35 -14.42
N MET A 299 -11.62 11.65 -14.16
CA MET A 299 -12.15 12.67 -15.07
C MET A 299 -11.15 13.15 -16.11
N GLY A 300 -9.85 13.19 -15.78
CA GLY A 300 -8.79 13.71 -16.65
C GLY A 300 -8.22 12.69 -17.64
N THR A 301 -8.37 11.40 -17.35
CA THR A 301 -7.77 10.31 -18.14
C THR A 301 -8.72 9.82 -19.25
N SER A 302 -8.20 9.25 -20.33
CA SER A 302 -9.04 8.66 -21.38
C SER A 302 -9.73 7.37 -20.90
N MET A 303 -10.87 7.01 -21.48
CA MET A 303 -11.59 5.77 -21.16
C MET A 303 -10.72 4.52 -21.34
N GLU A 304 -9.90 4.50 -22.39
CA GLU A 304 -8.99 3.39 -22.66
C GLU A 304 -7.88 3.29 -21.62
N GLU A 305 -7.31 4.43 -21.21
CA GLU A 305 -6.30 4.48 -20.16
C GLU A 305 -6.89 4.11 -18.79
N LEU A 306 -8.12 4.54 -18.46
CA LEU A 306 -8.82 4.11 -17.24
C LEU A 306 -9.03 2.59 -17.18
N ARG A 307 -9.45 1.98 -18.28
CA ARG A 307 -9.59 0.52 -18.38
C ARG A 307 -8.28 -0.18 -18.04
N ARG A 308 -7.17 0.31 -18.60
CA ARG A 308 -5.84 -0.27 -18.38
C ARG A 308 -5.32 -0.03 -16.96
N MET A 309 -5.55 1.17 -16.41
CA MET A 309 -5.23 1.45 -15.00
C MET A 309 -5.98 0.50 -14.08
N ALA A 310 -7.27 0.26 -14.33
CA ALA A 310 -8.06 -0.67 -13.54
C ALA A 310 -7.58 -2.12 -13.68
N SER A 311 -7.17 -2.55 -14.89
CA SER A 311 -6.51 -3.86 -15.08
C SER A 311 -5.20 -3.96 -14.30
N HIS A 312 -4.38 -2.91 -14.29
CA HIS A 312 -3.13 -2.86 -13.51
C HIS A 312 -3.39 -3.03 -12.00
N GLU A 313 -4.32 -2.24 -11.46
CA GLU A 313 -4.69 -2.32 -10.04
C GLU A 313 -5.33 -3.67 -9.68
N ALA A 314 -6.14 -4.25 -10.56
CA ALA A 314 -6.68 -5.61 -10.37
C ALA A 314 -5.57 -6.68 -10.39
N LEU A 315 -4.52 -6.51 -11.21
CA LEU A 315 -3.38 -7.41 -11.22
C LEU A 315 -2.55 -7.33 -9.93
N HIS A 316 -2.43 -6.16 -9.31
CA HIS A 316 -1.86 -6.04 -7.96
C HIS A 316 -2.62 -6.93 -6.97
N GLN A 317 -3.96 -6.94 -7.02
CA GLN A 317 -4.77 -7.84 -6.18
C GLN A 317 -4.47 -9.32 -6.44
N LEU A 318 -4.27 -9.72 -7.71
CA LEU A 318 -3.87 -11.08 -8.06
C LEU A 318 -2.51 -11.44 -7.45
N VAL A 319 -1.52 -10.55 -7.59
CA VAL A 319 -0.16 -10.74 -7.04
C VAL A 319 -0.20 -10.91 -5.52
N TYR A 320 -0.97 -10.07 -4.82
CA TYR A 320 -1.16 -10.16 -3.37
C TYR A 320 -1.85 -11.46 -2.96
N ARG A 321 -3.01 -11.76 -3.57
CA ARG A 321 -3.81 -12.93 -3.23
C ARG A 321 -3.04 -14.22 -3.45
N LEU A 322 -2.31 -14.33 -4.55
CA LEU A 322 -1.50 -15.52 -4.87
C LEU A 322 -0.12 -15.53 -4.18
N ARG A 323 0.23 -14.44 -3.48
CA ARG A 323 1.50 -14.23 -2.78
C ARG A 323 2.72 -14.45 -3.68
N LEU A 324 2.66 -14.01 -4.94
CA LEU A 324 3.71 -14.28 -5.92
C LEU A 324 5.07 -13.66 -5.50
N ALA A 325 5.04 -12.46 -4.92
CA ALA A 325 6.22 -11.77 -4.40
C ALA A 325 6.91 -12.47 -3.20
N HIS A 326 6.25 -13.46 -2.59
CA HIS A 326 6.83 -14.23 -1.48
C HIS A 326 7.73 -15.37 -1.95
N GLY A 327 7.69 -15.72 -3.25
CA GLY A 327 8.52 -16.77 -3.84
C GLY A 327 10.02 -16.41 -3.79
N PRO A 328 10.88 -17.20 -3.10
CA PRO A 328 12.31 -16.89 -3.03
C PRO A 328 13.01 -16.87 -4.39
N GLN A 329 12.54 -17.68 -5.34
CA GLN A 329 13.09 -17.71 -6.70
C GLN A 329 12.69 -16.45 -7.49
N VAL A 330 11.45 -15.96 -7.30
CA VAL A 330 10.97 -14.70 -7.87
C VAL A 330 11.81 -13.51 -7.38
N ARG A 331 12.07 -13.46 -6.07
CA ARG A 331 12.94 -12.43 -5.47
C ARG A 331 14.37 -12.47 -6.01
N ARG A 332 14.92 -13.67 -6.21
CA ARG A 332 16.25 -13.85 -6.82
C ARG A 332 16.27 -13.36 -8.27
N PHE A 333 15.26 -13.69 -9.06
CA PHE A 333 15.15 -13.25 -10.44
C PHE A 333 15.08 -11.71 -10.53
N PHE A 334 14.28 -11.07 -9.68
CA PHE A 334 14.22 -9.61 -9.63
C PHE A 334 15.55 -8.99 -9.20
N ALA A 335 16.25 -9.59 -8.23
CA ALA A 335 17.60 -9.17 -7.85
C ALA A 335 18.62 -9.32 -9.00
N ASP A 336 18.49 -10.38 -9.81
CA ASP A 336 19.33 -10.60 -11.00
C ASP A 336 19.07 -9.56 -12.08
N LEU A 337 17.79 -9.20 -12.34
CA LEU A 337 17.42 -8.10 -13.23
C LEU A 337 18.03 -6.77 -12.76
N TRP A 338 17.95 -6.47 -11.47
CA TRP A 338 18.60 -5.29 -10.90
C TRP A 338 20.13 -5.32 -11.00
N GLY A 339 20.74 -6.48 -11.24
CA GLY A 339 22.20 -6.63 -11.29
C GLY A 339 22.84 -6.63 -9.89
N LEU A 340 22.09 -7.03 -8.86
CA LEU A 340 22.60 -7.06 -7.49
C LEU A 340 23.67 -8.15 -7.34
N ASP A 341 24.87 -7.74 -6.92
CA ASP A 341 26.00 -8.64 -6.70
C ASP A 341 25.64 -9.77 -5.72
N VAL A 342 26.15 -10.97 -6.00
CA VAL A 342 25.84 -12.21 -5.27
C VAL A 342 26.09 -12.10 -3.77
N LEU A 343 27.11 -11.33 -3.37
CA LEU A 343 27.51 -11.13 -1.98
C LEU A 343 27.06 -9.78 -1.41
N SER A 344 26.28 -8.99 -2.15
CA SER A 344 25.80 -7.69 -1.69
C SER A 344 24.74 -7.80 -0.59
N VAL A 345 24.76 -6.84 0.33
CA VAL A 345 23.71 -6.67 1.35
C VAL A 345 22.36 -6.44 0.68
N ALA A 346 22.32 -5.65 -0.40
CA ALA A 346 21.10 -5.38 -1.17
C ALA A 346 20.47 -6.67 -1.72
N ARG A 347 21.26 -7.58 -2.29
CA ARG A 347 20.77 -8.88 -2.75
C ARG A 347 20.26 -9.72 -1.59
N PHE A 348 21.01 -9.79 -0.49
CA PHE A 348 20.59 -10.54 0.69
C PHE A 348 19.24 -10.04 1.22
N GLN A 349 19.08 -8.72 1.34
CA GLN A 349 17.82 -8.08 1.74
C GLN A 349 16.69 -8.43 0.75
N MET A 350 16.87 -8.18 -0.55
CA MET A 350 15.85 -8.50 -1.56
C MET A 350 15.41 -9.97 -1.51
N VAL A 351 16.34 -10.92 -1.43
CA VAL A 351 15.99 -12.35 -1.41
C VAL A 351 15.27 -12.75 -0.11
N THR A 352 15.68 -12.21 1.04
CA THR A 352 15.14 -12.63 2.35
C THR A 352 13.88 -11.88 2.76
N THR A 353 13.81 -10.57 2.51
CA THR A 353 12.70 -9.70 2.93
C THR A 353 11.81 -9.27 1.77
N GLY A 354 12.25 -9.38 0.51
CA GLY A 354 11.55 -8.85 -0.66
C GLY A 354 11.77 -7.34 -0.88
N TRP A 355 12.70 -6.73 -0.15
CA TRP A 355 12.96 -5.29 -0.20
C TRP A 355 14.46 -4.99 -0.12
N PHE A 356 14.91 -3.93 -0.79
CA PHE A 356 16.24 -3.34 -0.64
C PHE A 356 16.18 -1.85 -0.96
N ASP A 357 17.24 -1.11 -0.60
CA ASP A 357 17.35 0.32 -0.92
C ASP A 357 17.83 0.52 -2.37
N SER A 358 16.89 0.84 -3.25
CA SER A 358 17.15 1.06 -4.68
C SER A 358 17.86 2.39 -4.96
N GLN A 359 17.81 3.38 -4.07
CA GLN A 359 18.43 4.70 -4.32
C GLN A 359 19.96 4.63 -4.35
N ASN A 360 20.53 3.67 -3.63
CA ASN A 360 21.97 3.47 -3.52
C ASN A 360 22.51 2.38 -4.45
N THR A 361 21.67 1.86 -5.35
CA THR A 361 22.03 0.73 -6.20
C THR A 361 21.90 1.06 -7.68
N GLY A 362 22.98 0.88 -8.43
CA GLY A 362 22.97 1.02 -9.88
C GLY A 362 22.29 -0.17 -10.55
N MET A 363 21.30 0.11 -11.39
CA MET A 363 20.60 -0.91 -12.17
C MET A 363 21.47 -1.42 -13.33
N SER A 364 21.42 -2.72 -13.61
CA SER A 364 22.07 -3.29 -14.79
C SER A 364 21.47 -2.72 -16.09
N PRO A 365 22.27 -2.49 -17.16
CA PRO A 365 21.74 -2.00 -18.44
C PRO A 365 20.68 -2.92 -19.06
N SER A 366 20.91 -4.23 -19.02
CA SER A 366 19.98 -5.24 -19.55
C SER A 366 18.69 -5.32 -18.75
N GLY A 367 18.77 -5.26 -17.41
CA GLY A 367 17.60 -5.22 -16.54
C GLY A 367 16.81 -3.92 -16.71
N GLY A 368 17.49 -2.78 -16.80
CA GLY A 368 16.85 -1.50 -17.05
C GLY A 368 16.09 -1.47 -18.36
N LEU A 369 16.63 -2.08 -19.42
CA LEU A 369 15.93 -2.23 -20.68
C LEU A 369 14.70 -3.13 -20.54
N PHE A 370 14.80 -4.25 -19.81
CA PHE A 370 13.66 -5.15 -19.58
C PHE A 370 12.55 -4.48 -18.78
N PHE A 371 12.87 -3.81 -17.67
CA PHE A 371 11.89 -3.03 -16.90
C PHE A 371 11.24 -1.93 -17.74
N ALA A 372 12.02 -1.21 -18.54
CA ALA A 372 11.46 -0.23 -19.47
C ALA A 372 10.52 -0.89 -20.48
N PHE A 373 10.89 -2.03 -21.05
CA PHE A 373 10.09 -2.72 -22.05
C PHE A 373 8.74 -3.22 -21.52
N ILE A 374 8.69 -3.66 -20.27
CA ILE A 374 7.44 -4.11 -19.62
C ILE A 374 6.67 -2.99 -18.92
N ASN A 375 7.07 -1.72 -19.07
CA ASN A 375 6.27 -0.59 -18.60
C ASN A 375 5.14 -0.29 -19.61
N GLU A 376 3.95 0.05 -19.12
CA GLU A 376 2.74 0.25 -19.93
C GLU A 376 2.95 1.28 -21.04
N LYS A 377 3.70 2.36 -20.76
CA LYS A 377 4.07 3.39 -21.74
C LYS A 377 4.80 2.86 -23.00
N ASN A 378 5.42 1.68 -22.91
CA ASN A 378 6.24 1.11 -23.98
C ASN A 378 5.57 -0.05 -24.72
N PHE A 379 4.71 -0.82 -24.07
CA PHE A 379 3.96 -1.90 -24.75
C PHE A 379 2.53 -1.49 -25.15
N MET A 380 2.08 -0.29 -24.74
CA MET A 380 0.79 0.30 -25.12
C MET A 380 0.92 1.78 -25.53
N HIS A 381 0.41 2.11 -26.72
CA HIS A 381 0.39 3.48 -27.20
C HIS A 381 -0.51 4.39 -26.33
N GLY A 382 -0.05 5.62 -26.09
CA GLY A 382 -0.81 6.67 -25.37
C GLY A 382 -0.80 6.56 -23.85
N MET A 383 -0.08 5.60 -23.25
CA MET A 383 -0.01 5.42 -21.80
C MET A 383 1.10 6.25 -21.16
N HIS A 384 0.83 6.75 -19.96
CA HIS A 384 1.79 7.53 -19.16
C HIS A 384 2.41 6.73 -18.00
N GLY A 385 1.91 5.51 -17.74
CA GLY A 385 2.31 4.67 -16.59
C GLY A 385 3.54 3.79 -16.81
N GLY A 386 4.09 3.31 -15.70
CA GLY A 386 5.11 2.26 -15.67
C GLY A 386 6.18 2.47 -14.61
N HIS A 387 6.15 1.61 -13.60
CA HIS A 387 7.06 1.61 -12.45
C HIS A 387 7.60 0.21 -12.15
N ALA A 388 7.75 -0.64 -13.18
CA ALA A 388 8.07 -2.06 -13.03
C ALA A 388 9.41 -2.38 -12.31
N HIS A 389 10.23 -1.38 -12.02
CA HIS A 389 11.48 -1.52 -11.30
C HIS A 389 11.40 -1.00 -9.85
N ASP A 390 10.38 -0.23 -9.48
CA ASP A 390 10.26 0.44 -8.17
C ASP A 390 10.31 -0.58 -7.03
N ASN A 391 9.60 -1.70 -7.19
CA ASN A 391 9.58 -2.80 -6.25
C ASN A 391 9.12 -4.09 -6.93
N LEU A 392 9.15 -5.19 -6.17
CA LEU A 392 8.83 -6.52 -6.68
C LEU A 392 7.36 -6.69 -7.07
N ASP A 393 6.43 -6.02 -6.37
CA ASP A 393 5.00 -6.10 -6.66
C ASP A 393 4.70 -5.39 -7.98
N GLU A 394 5.22 -4.18 -8.19
CA GLU A 394 5.11 -3.46 -9.48
C GLU A 394 5.74 -4.25 -10.64
N PHE A 395 6.89 -4.89 -10.40
CA PHE A 395 7.50 -5.78 -11.41
C PHE A 395 6.55 -6.89 -11.83
N LEU A 396 6.01 -7.62 -10.87
CA LEU A 396 5.13 -8.75 -11.14
C LEU A 396 3.84 -8.30 -11.81
N THR A 397 3.25 -7.21 -11.34
CA THR A 397 2.05 -6.62 -11.91
C THR A 397 2.29 -6.20 -13.35
N SER A 398 3.30 -5.37 -13.64
CA SER A 398 3.62 -4.94 -15.01
C SER A 398 4.03 -6.09 -15.93
N PHE A 399 4.75 -7.10 -15.42
CA PHE A 399 5.11 -8.28 -16.20
C PHE A 399 3.87 -9.11 -16.57
N ILE A 400 2.97 -9.40 -15.63
CA ILE A 400 1.74 -10.13 -15.92
C ILE A 400 0.83 -9.28 -16.82
N HIS A 401 0.81 -7.96 -16.64
CA HIS A 401 0.06 -7.04 -17.47
C HIS A 401 0.53 -7.08 -18.93
N SER A 402 1.83 -7.10 -19.18
CA SER A 402 2.36 -7.22 -20.54
C SER A 402 2.00 -8.58 -21.17
N LEU A 403 1.86 -9.65 -20.37
CA LEU A 403 1.41 -10.96 -20.85
C LEU A 403 -0.08 -11.00 -21.21
N LEU A 404 -0.92 -10.13 -20.66
CA LEU A 404 -2.31 -9.99 -21.13
C LEU A 404 -2.37 -9.53 -22.59
N TYR A 405 -1.33 -8.86 -23.06
CA TYR A 405 -1.19 -8.32 -24.42
C TYR A 405 -0.01 -8.96 -25.19
N VAL A 406 0.29 -10.24 -24.90
CA VAL A 406 1.44 -10.94 -25.50
C VAL A 406 1.38 -10.97 -27.03
N GLU A 407 0.19 -10.90 -27.61
CA GLU A 407 0.00 -10.84 -29.07
C GLU A 407 0.65 -9.62 -29.71
N LYS A 408 0.87 -8.54 -28.94
CA LYS A 408 1.58 -7.34 -29.39
C LYS A 408 3.09 -7.43 -29.20
N LEU A 409 3.61 -8.46 -28.55
CA LEU A 409 5.02 -8.58 -28.19
C LEU A 409 5.94 -8.47 -29.42
N GLU A 410 5.60 -9.13 -30.53
CA GLU A 410 6.39 -9.07 -31.76
C GLU A 410 6.45 -7.64 -32.33
N SER A 411 5.31 -6.95 -32.42
CA SER A 411 5.28 -5.54 -32.86
C SER A 411 6.00 -4.61 -31.88
N ASN A 412 5.91 -4.88 -30.58
CA ASN A 412 6.55 -4.07 -29.53
C ASN A 412 8.08 -4.23 -29.56
N LEU A 413 8.59 -5.40 -29.93
CA LEU A 413 10.04 -5.62 -30.15
C LEU A 413 10.61 -4.79 -31.31
N GLN A 414 9.76 -4.36 -32.25
CA GLN A 414 10.15 -3.48 -33.36
C GLN A 414 9.94 -1.99 -33.02
N ALA A 415 9.24 -1.69 -31.93
CA ALA A 415 8.98 -0.33 -31.50
C ALA A 415 10.16 0.24 -30.69
N PRO A 416 10.43 1.56 -30.78
CA PRO A 416 11.40 2.19 -29.90
C PRO A 416 10.94 2.16 -28.44
N VAL A 417 11.85 1.83 -27.53
CA VAL A 417 11.62 1.77 -26.08
C VAL A 417 12.05 3.09 -25.46
N LYS A 418 11.15 3.74 -24.72
CA LYS A 418 11.46 4.92 -23.93
C LYS A 418 12.05 4.49 -22.59
N SER A 419 13.28 4.91 -22.33
CA SER A 419 13.97 4.67 -21.07
C SER A 419 13.27 5.36 -19.89
N TYR A 420 13.78 5.11 -18.68
CA TYR A 420 13.20 5.62 -17.45
C TYR A 420 13.16 7.16 -17.39
N ASP A 421 14.18 7.83 -17.93
CA ASP A 421 14.31 9.29 -17.97
C ASP A 421 13.39 10.00 -18.99
N ALA A 422 12.55 9.25 -19.73
CA ALA A 422 11.64 9.73 -20.79
C ALA A 422 12.28 10.55 -21.93
N SER A 423 13.59 10.81 -21.86
CA SER A 423 14.35 11.62 -22.81
C SER A 423 15.09 10.76 -23.83
N THR A 424 15.44 9.54 -23.45
CA THR A 424 16.15 8.61 -24.32
C THR A 424 15.19 7.62 -24.95
N VAL A 425 15.09 7.66 -26.28
CA VAL A 425 14.37 6.68 -27.09
C VAL A 425 15.39 5.69 -27.64
N HIS A 426 15.25 4.41 -27.31
CA HIS A 426 16.17 3.34 -27.67
C HIS A 426 15.55 2.40 -28.71
N VAL A 427 16.22 2.20 -29.84
CA VAL A 427 15.82 1.21 -30.83
C VAL A 427 16.54 -0.10 -30.51
N LEU A 428 15.77 -1.16 -30.28
CA LEU A 428 16.31 -2.47 -29.90
C LEU A 428 17.17 -3.07 -31.01
N THR A 429 18.38 -3.48 -30.66
CA THR A 429 19.22 -4.34 -31.48
C THR A 429 18.67 -5.78 -31.50
N GLU A 430 19.03 -6.59 -32.49
CA GLU A 430 18.60 -8.00 -32.53
C GLU A 430 19.04 -8.80 -31.29
N ALA A 431 20.24 -8.52 -30.77
CA ALA A 431 20.73 -9.14 -29.55
C ALA A 431 19.85 -8.78 -28.34
N GLU A 432 19.40 -7.53 -28.24
CA GLU A 432 18.49 -7.09 -27.18
C GLU A 432 17.09 -7.69 -27.34
N LYS A 433 16.57 -7.80 -28.58
CA LYS A 433 15.29 -8.47 -28.84
C LYS A 433 15.34 -9.94 -28.39
N ILE A 434 16.40 -10.67 -28.75
CA ILE A 434 16.65 -12.05 -28.30
C ILE A 434 16.69 -12.11 -26.76
N GLN A 435 17.40 -11.18 -26.12
CA GLN A 435 17.54 -11.15 -24.68
C GLN A 435 16.19 -10.88 -23.99
N LEU A 436 15.38 -9.93 -24.48
CA LEU A 436 14.06 -9.63 -23.95
C LEU A 436 13.14 -10.85 -24.04
N VAL A 437 13.07 -11.51 -25.21
CA VAL A 437 12.28 -12.75 -25.38
C VAL A 437 12.74 -13.84 -24.43
N THR A 438 14.06 -13.97 -24.23
CA THR A 438 14.63 -14.92 -23.26
C THR A 438 14.20 -14.61 -21.83
N LEU A 439 14.22 -13.34 -21.42
CA LEU A 439 13.77 -12.91 -20.09
C LEU A 439 12.26 -13.12 -19.90
N TYR A 440 11.43 -12.92 -20.93
CA TYR A 440 10.02 -13.29 -20.90
C TYR A 440 9.83 -14.78 -20.62
N ARG A 441 10.53 -15.66 -21.35
CA ARG A 441 10.44 -17.12 -21.14
C ARG A 441 10.84 -17.49 -19.71
N GLN A 442 11.98 -16.98 -19.25
CA GLN A 442 12.47 -17.23 -17.90
C GLN A 442 11.48 -16.76 -16.82
N GLY A 443 10.90 -15.56 -16.98
CA GLY A 443 9.89 -15.04 -16.06
C GLY A 443 8.62 -15.88 -16.03
N ILE A 444 8.12 -16.31 -17.20
CA ILE A 444 6.93 -17.16 -17.30
C ILE A 444 7.17 -18.53 -16.64
N ASP A 445 8.28 -19.20 -16.98
CA ASP A 445 8.63 -20.50 -16.40
C ASP A 445 8.75 -20.44 -14.88
N LEU A 446 9.36 -19.36 -14.38
CA LEU A 446 9.51 -19.10 -12.95
C LEU A 446 8.15 -18.93 -12.25
N LEU A 447 7.22 -18.19 -12.86
CA LEU A 447 5.88 -18.02 -12.31
C LEU A 447 5.07 -19.32 -12.36
N ILE A 448 5.21 -20.14 -13.41
CA ILE A 448 4.60 -21.49 -13.48
C ILE A 448 5.08 -22.36 -12.33
N GLN A 449 6.40 -22.39 -12.08
CA GLN A 449 6.98 -23.15 -10.97
C GLN A 449 6.52 -22.62 -9.61
N THR A 450 6.46 -21.30 -9.45
CA THR A 450 6.04 -20.66 -8.20
C THR A 450 4.57 -20.95 -7.90
N ALA A 451 3.69 -20.87 -8.89
CA ALA A 451 2.26 -21.12 -8.73
C ALA A 451 1.93 -22.63 -8.61
N GLY A 452 2.67 -23.51 -9.29
CA GLY A 452 2.39 -24.95 -9.38
C GLY A 452 2.66 -25.79 -8.11
N THR A 453 3.20 -25.22 -7.04
CA THR A 453 3.65 -25.96 -5.84
C THR A 453 2.58 -26.24 -4.78
N THR A 454 1.29 -25.95 -5.03
CA THR A 454 0.26 -25.90 -3.95
C THR A 454 -0.89 -26.90 -4.13
N ARG A 455 -1.46 -27.37 -3.01
CA ARG A 455 -2.65 -28.25 -2.94
C ARG A 455 -3.95 -27.50 -3.35
N PRO A 456 -4.99 -28.22 -3.81
CA PRO A 456 -6.25 -27.61 -4.25
C PRO A 456 -7.13 -27.19 -3.06
N ASP A 457 -7.09 -25.91 -2.73
CA ASP A 457 -8.16 -25.14 -2.08
C ASP A 457 -8.67 -24.04 -3.06
N GLN A 458 -9.51 -23.09 -2.63
CA GLN A 458 -9.93 -21.97 -3.49
C GLN A 458 -8.74 -21.13 -4.01
N LEU A 459 -7.65 -21.05 -3.24
CA LEU A 459 -6.39 -20.45 -3.70
C LEU A 459 -5.75 -21.32 -4.81
N GLY A 460 -5.88 -22.64 -4.67
CA GLY A 460 -5.47 -23.64 -5.64
C GLY A 460 -6.13 -23.48 -7.01
N GLN A 461 -7.42 -23.14 -7.09
CA GLN A 461 -8.07 -22.89 -8.39
C GLN A 461 -7.48 -21.66 -9.09
N GLY A 462 -7.38 -20.52 -8.40
CA GLY A 462 -6.76 -19.31 -8.98
C GLY A 462 -5.30 -19.53 -9.42
N LYS A 463 -4.52 -20.33 -8.67
CA LYS A 463 -3.17 -20.72 -9.09
C LYS A 463 -3.15 -21.63 -10.32
N GLN A 464 -4.10 -22.55 -10.44
CA GLN A 464 -4.21 -23.42 -11.61
C GLN A 464 -4.53 -22.61 -12.87
N GLU A 465 -5.46 -21.67 -12.78
CA GLU A 465 -5.84 -20.79 -13.89
C GLU A 465 -4.68 -19.88 -14.29
N LEU A 466 -3.95 -19.32 -13.30
CA LEU A 466 -2.70 -18.60 -13.59
C LEU A 466 -1.68 -19.50 -14.32
N VAL A 467 -1.49 -20.75 -13.88
CA VAL A 467 -0.56 -21.68 -14.56
C VAL A 467 -1.00 -21.99 -15.98
N LEU A 468 -2.30 -22.17 -16.23
CA LEU A 468 -2.84 -22.39 -17.58
C LEU A 468 -2.61 -21.18 -18.47
N PHE A 469 -2.97 -20.00 -17.98
CA PHE A 469 -2.70 -18.73 -18.65
C PHE A 469 -1.21 -18.60 -19.01
N LEU A 470 -0.32 -18.79 -18.04
CA LEU A 470 1.12 -18.67 -18.24
C LEU A 470 1.66 -19.66 -19.27
N LYS A 471 1.18 -20.91 -19.30
CA LYS A 471 1.57 -21.91 -20.32
C LYS A 471 1.14 -21.49 -21.72
N GLU A 472 -0.07 -20.95 -21.88
CA GLU A 472 -0.54 -20.43 -23.17
C GLU A 472 0.31 -19.23 -23.64
N ARG A 473 0.66 -18.35 -22.70
CA ARG A 473 1.53 -17.20 -22.98
C ARG A 473 2.96 -17.63 -23.30
N LEU A 474 3.50 -18.64 -22.62
CA LEU A 474 4.81 -19.23 -22.95
C LEU A 474 4.85 -19.73 -24.39
N ALA A 475 3.85 -20.52 -24.79
CA ALA A 475 3.73 -21.02 -26.17
C ALA A 475 3.61 -19.89 -27.20
N SER A 476 3.07 -18.73 -26.82
CA SER A 476 3.03 -17.55 -27.69
C SER A 476 4.39 -16.87 -27.81
N VAL A 477 5.12 -16.72 -26.70
CA VAL A 477 6.50 -16.19 -26.70
C VAL A 477 7.47 -17.11 -27.42
N GLU A 478 7.27 -18.43 -27.37
CA GLU A 478 8.09 -19.41 -28.08
C GLU A 478 7.94 -19.37 -29.60
N ARG A 479 6.76 -18.95 -30.10
CA ARG A 479 6.50 -18.78 -31.53
C ARG A 479 7.17 -17.53 -32.12
N ILE A 480 7.56 -16.56 -31.28
CA ILE A 480 8.30 -15.39 -31.72
C ILE A 480 9.71 -15.84 -32.06
N SER A 481 9.97 -16.00 -33.36
CA SER A 481 11.28 -16.36 -33.87
C SER A 481 12.22 -15.17 -33.71
N PRO A 482 13.37 -15.32 -33.05
CA PRO A 482 14.38 -14.26 -33.04
C PRO A 482 15.11 -14.09 -34.38
N GLN A 483 14.68 -14.79 -35.43
CA GLN A 483 15.31 -14.83 -36.75
C GLN A 483 14.44 -14.19 -37.85
N GLY A 484 13.84 -13.03 -37.55
CA GLY A 484 13.26 -12.15 -38.57
C GLY A 484 14.36 -11.44 -39.35
#